data_AF-A0A7V2JQX4-F1
#
_entry.id   AF-A0A7V2JQX4-F1
#
_cell.length_a   1.000
_cell.length_b   1.000
_cell.length_c   1.000
_cell.angle_alpha   90.00
_cell.angle_beta   90.00
_cell.angle_gamma   90.00
#
_symmetry.space_group_name_H-M   'P 1'
#
loop_
_entity.id
_entity.type
_entity.pdbx_description
1 polymer ?
#
loop_
_entity_poly.entity_id
_entity_poly.type
_entity_poly.pdbx_seq_one_letter_code
_entity_poly.pdbx_strand_id
1 'polypeptide(L)' 'MSNSSSSSSGIGLLGALGILFVGLKLGNVINWSWWLVTLPFWGGFVLLIILIIFFAWAIK' A
#
# COMPACT_ATOMS: atom_id res chain seq x y z
N MET A 1 -26.84 15.67 20.15
CA MET A 1 -25.73 14.72 20.35
C MET A 1 -24.77 14.82 19.16
N SER A 2 -23.58 15.38 19.37
CA SER A 2 -22.50 15.38 18.38
C SER A 2 -21.74 14.06 18.48
N ASN A 3 -21.96 13.16 17.53
CA ASN A 3 -21.25 11.88 17.49
C ASN A 3 -19.87 12.10 16.86
N SER A 4 -18.88 12.45 17.69
CA SER A 4 -17.48 12.55 17.28
C SER A 4 -16.93 11.15 17.01
N SER A 5 -17.08 10.67 15.79
CA SER A 5 -16.45 9.43 15.32
C SER A 5 -14.94 9.66 15.20
N SER A 6 -14.22 9.34 16.28
CA SER A 6 -12.76 9.27 16.33
C SER A 6 -12.28 8.24 15.33
N SER A 7 -11.86 8.74 14.17
CA SER A 7 -11.32 7.94 13.07
C SER A 7 -9.90 7.52 13.45
N SER A 8 -9.78 6.33 14.06
CA SER A 8 -8.49 5.70 14.36
C SER A 8 -7.75 5.38 13.06
N SER A 9 -7.01 6.37 12.58
CA SER A 9 -6.15 6.26 11.40
C SER A 9 -4.90 5.48 11.80
N GLY A 10 -5.06 4.17 11.99
CA GLY A 10 -3.94 3.26 12.19
C GLY A 10 -3.14 3.13 10.89
N ILE A 11 -1.82 2.94 11.00
CA ILE A 11 -1.00 2.52 9.87
C ILE A 11 -1.67 1.28 9.26
N GLY A 12 -2.13 1.40 8.02
CA GLY A 12 -2.77 0.28 7.34
C GLY A 12 -1.80 -0.89 7.31
N LEU A 13 -2.32 -2.12 7.41
CA LEU A 13 -1.51 -3.35 7.37
C LEU A 13 -0.48 -3.32 6.22
N LEU A 14 -0.83 -2.75 5.08
CA LEU A 14 0.05 -2.58 3.92
C LEU A 14 1.28 -1.72 4.21
N GLY A 15 1.14 -0.64 4.99
CA GLY A 15 2.25 0.21 5.40
C GLY A 15 3.19 -0.48 6.38
N ALA A 16 2.63 -1.21 7.36
CA ALA A 16 3.42 -1.99 8.32
C ALA A 16 4.18 -3.14 7.63
N LEU A 17 3.51 -3.86 6.72
CA LEU A 17 4.13 -4.90 5.89
C LEU A 17 5.22 -4.32 4.99
N GLY A 18 5.00 -3.15 4.38
CA GLY A 18 6.00 -2.47 3.58
C GLY A 18 7.29 -2.18 4.36
N ILE A 19 7.16 -1.63 5.56
CA ILE A 19 8.31 -1.34 6.44
C ILE A 19 9.00 -2.63 6.89
N LEU A 20 8.25 -3.69 7.20
CA LEU A 20 8.79 -5.00 7.58
C LEU A 20 9.64 -5.63 6.47
N PHE A 21 9.14 -5.64 5.23
CA PHE A 21 9.88 -6.18 4.07
C PHE A 21 11.15 -5.39 3.76
N VAL A 22 11.10 -4.06 3.89
CA VAL A 22 12.29 -3.19 3.73
C VAL A 22 13.31 -3.48 4.83
N GLY A 23 12.86 -3.57 6.10
CA GLY A 23 13.73 -3.91 7.23
C GLY A 23 14.43 -5.26 7.06
N LEU A 24 13.70 -6.31 6.66
CA LEU A 24 14.26 -7.65 6.41
C LEU A 24 15.27 -7.67 5.25
N LYS A 25 15.05 -6.85 4.20
CA LYS A 25 15.98 -6.69 3.08
C LYS A 25 17.29 -6.04 3.54
N LEU A 26 17.22 -4.99 4.35
CA LEU A 26 18.40 -4.32 4.92
C LEU A 26 19.13 -5.21 5.92
N GLY A 27 18.40 -6.04 6.67
CA GLY A 27 18.95 -7.08 7.54
C GLY A 27 19.57 -8.27 6.80
N ASN A 28 19.61 -8.23 5.45
CA ASN A 28 20.12 -9.29 4.58
C ASN A 28 19.51 -10.68 4.86
N VAL A 29 18.29 -10.72 5.40
CA VAL A 29 17.55 -11.96 5.70
C VAL A 29 16.97 -12.55 4.41
N ILE A 30 16.73 -11.70 3.39
CA ILE A 30 16.07 -12.09 2.15
C ILE A 30 16.89 -11.59 0.95
N ASN A 31 17.35 -12.52 0.10
CA ASN A 31 18.09 -12.25 -1.15
C ASN A 31 17.17 -11.82 -2.32
N TRP A 32 15.86 -11.87 -2.15
CA TRP A 32 14.89 -11.66 -3.21
C TRP A 32 15.00 -10.29 -3.89
N SER A 33 14.56 -10.21 -5.14
CA SER A 33 14.56 -8.96 -5.90
C SER A 33 13.74 -7.86 -5.23
N TRP A 34 14.17 -6.61 -5.39
CA TRP A 34 13.47 -5.41 -4.89
C TRP A 34 12.00 -5.30 -5.33
N TRP A 35 11.64 -5.95 -6.43
CA TRP A 35 10.25 -6.08 -6.88
C TRP A 35 9.33 -6.73 -5.84
N LEU A 36 9.80 -7.76 -5.14
CA LEU A 36 9.01 -8.45 -4.10
C LEU A 36 8.92 -7.65 -2.80
N VAL A 37 9.88 -6.75 -2.54
CA VAL A 37 9.84 -5.85 -1.38
C VAL A 37 8.88 -4.68 -1.58
N THR A 38 8.72 -4.22 -2.83
CA THR A 38 7.77 -3.14 -3.14
C THR A 38 6.34 -3.65 -3.37
N LEU A 39 6.12 -4.95 -3.55
CA LEU A 39 4.80 -5.59 -3.71
C LEU A 39 3.69 -5.07 -2.76
N PRO A 40 3.90 -4.89 -1.44
CA PRO A 40 2.91 -4.25 -0.55
C PRO A 40 2.56 -2.80 -0.95
N PHE A 41 3.49 -2.04 -1.53
CA PHE A 41 3.22 -0.71 -2.11
C PHE A 41 2.44 -0.80 -3.43
N TRP A 42 2.71 -1.81 -4.27
CA TRP A 42 1.95 -2.02 -5.51
C TRP A 42 0.49 -2.35 -5.23
N GLY A 43 0.17 -3.11 -4.18
CA GLY A 43 -1.23 -3.38 -3.81
C GLY A 43 -2.03 -2.10 -3.54
N GLY A 44 -1.41 -1.14 -2.85
CA GLY A 44 -1.97 0.19 -2.68
C GLY A 44 -2.05 0.96 -4.00
N PHE A 45 -0.96 1.02 -4.77
CA PHE A 45 -0.80 1.82 -5.99
C PHE A 45 -1.64 1.33 -7.19
N VAL A 46 -1.93 0.04 -7.27
CA VAL A 46 -2.73 -0.55 -8.34
C VAL A 46 -4.19 -0.13 -8.24
N LEU A 47 -4.73 0.04 -7.03
CA LEU A 47 -6.14 0.40 -6.83
C LEU A 47 -6.48 1.77 -7.45
N LEU A 48 -5.66 2.78 -7.21
CA LEU A 48 -5.83 4.13 -7.78
C LEU A 48 -5.52 4.16 -9.28
N ILE A 49 -4.57 3.37 -9.77
CA ILE A 49 -4.28 3.30 -11.21
C ILE A 49 -5.50 2.73 -11.97
N ILE A 50 -6.11 1.67 -11.44
CA ILE A 50 -7.31 1.05 -12.00
C ILE A 50 -8.49 2.03 -11.99
N LEU A 51 -8.67 2.75 -10.88
CA LEU A 51 -9.72 3.76 -10.76
C LEU A 51 -9.57 4.88 -11.80
N ILE A 52 -8.35 5.40 -11.99
CA ILE A 52 -8.06 6.45 -12.98
C ILE A 52 -8.34 5.94 -14.39
N ILE A 53 -7.89 4.73 -14.72
CA ILE A 53 -8.12 4.12 -16.05
C ILE A 53 -9.61 3.91 -16.29
N PHE A 54 -10.34 3.39 -15.30
CA PHE A 54 -11.79 3.17 -15.40
C PHE A 54 -12.55 4.48 -15.61
N PHE A 55 -12.24 5.52 -14.84
CA PHE A 55 -12.83 6.85 -15.02
C PHE A 55 -12.47 7.48 -16.37
N ALA A 56 -11.21 7.36 -16.79
CA ALA A 56 -10.76 7.87 -18.09
C ALA A 56 -11.47 7.16 -19.25
N TRP A 57 -11.73 5.86 -19.13
CA TRP A 57 -12.48 5.08 -20.11
C TRP A 57 -13.98 5.38 -20.10
N ALA A 58 -14.54 5.72 -18.93
CA ALA A 58 -15.95 6.08 -18.79
C ALA A 58 -16.28 7.51 -19.24
N ILE A 59 -15.29 8.42 -19.21
CA ILE A 59 -15.39 9.81 -19.70
C ILE A 59 -15.18 9.90 -21.22
N LYS A 60 -14.45 8.93 -21.79
CA LYS A 60 -14.19 8.78 -23.22
C LYS A 60 -15.45 8.33 -23.96
#